data_AF-A0AAQ6IHX2-F1
#
_entry.id   AF-A0AAQ6IHX2-F1
#
_cell.length_a   1.000
_cell.length_b   1.000
_cell.length_c   1.000
_cell.angle_alpha   90.00
_cell.angle_beta   90.00
_cell.angle_gamma   90.00
#
_symmetry.space_group_name_H-M   'P 1'
#
loop_
_entity.id
_entity.type
_entity.pdbx_description
1 polymer ?
#
loop_
_entity_poly.entity_id
_entity_poly.type
_entity_poly.pdbx_seq_one_letter_code
_entity_poly.pdbx_strand_id
1 'polypeptide(L)'
;MDRLVSWCSLNNLELNALKTVEMIVDFRRHPAPLQLVILCNTPVTSVKSFRFLGTTITQELKWEQNISSLTKKAQQRLYFLRQLKKYNLPKQMLTNFYTAIIESILTSSITVWFAAATARDKARLQRIIRSAEKVIGCSLPSLRDLYVSRTQRRASRIAADPSHTGHALFQPLPSGKRLRSIRTRTSRHKNSFFPAAVSLLNSSPIPPR
;
A
#
# COMPACT_ATOMS: atom_id res chain seq x y z
N MET A 1 0.49 -28.79 3.67
CA MET A 1 0.93 -28.04 4.88
C MET A 1 2.05 -28.78 5.60
N ASP A 2 2.02 -30.11 5.61
CA ASP A 2 2.98 -30.95 6.35
C ASP A 2 4.45 -30.68 5.99
N ARG A 3 4.77 -30.48 4.70
CA ARG A 3 6.14 -30.13 4.29
C ARG A 3 6.64 -28.83 4.92
N LEU A 4 5.78 -27.81 5.09
CA LEU A 4 6.15 -26.56 5.74
C LEU A 4 6.38 -26.78 7.23
N VAL A 5 5.48 -27.53 7.89
CA VAL A 5 5.61 -27.88 9.31
C VAL A 5 6.91 -28.64 9.55
N SER A 6 7.19 -29.68 8.77
CA SER A 6 8.43 -30.47 8.87
C SER A 6 9.66 -29.61 8.65
N TRP A 7 9.66 -28.72 7.64
CA TRP A 7 10.80 -27.84 7.40
C TRP A 7 11.02 -26.87 8.56
N CYS A 8 9.96 -26.27 9.10
CA CYS A 8 10.07 -25.41 10.28
C CYS A 8 10.66 -26.17 11.47
N SER A 9 10.15 -27.37 11.78
CA SER A 9 10.69 -28.22 12.85
C SER A 9 12.16 -28.56 12.64
N LEU A 10 12.56 -28.94 11.41
CA LEU A 10 13.96 -29.24 11.07
C LEU A 10 14.88 -28.03 11.18
N ASN A 11 14.35 -26.81 11.10
CA ASN A 11 15.10 -25.56 11.22
C ASN A 11 14.91 -24.88 12.58
N ASN A 12 14.43 -25.61 13.59
CA ASN A 12 14.20 -25.10 14.95
C ASN A 12 13.23 -23.89 14.99
N LEU A 13 12.25 -23.87 14.11
CA LEU A 13 11.19 -22.85 14.05
C LEU A 13 9.86 -23.46 14.52
N GLU A 14 9.22 -22.80 15.49
CA GLU A 14 7.91 -23.20 15.98
C GLU A 14 6.80 -22.34 15.34
N LEU A 15 5.80 -23.00 14.76
CA LEU A 15 4.67 -22.33 14.13
C LEU A 15 3.58 -22.02 15.18
N ASN A 16 3.27 -20.73 15.33
CA ASN A 16 2.20 -20.30 16.21
C ASN A 16 0.84 -20.43 15.51
N ALA A 17 0.17 -21.56 15.71
CA ALA A 17 -1.12 -21.82 15.09
C ALA A 17 -2.22 -20.85 15.56
N LEU A 18 -2.16 -20.38 16.82
CA LEU A 18 -3.14 -19.44 17.39
C LEU A 18 -3.11 -18.06 16.72
N LYS A 19 -1.94 -17.62 16.24
CA LYS A 19 -1.78 -16.36 15.48
C LYS A 19 -1.97 -16.54 13.99
N THR A 20 -2.02 -17.78 13.51
CA THR A 20 -2.15 -18.08 12.09
C THR A 20 -3.61 -18.07 11.69
N VAL A 21 -3.91 -17.38 10.60
CA VAL A 21 -5.25 -17.31 10.01
C VAL A 21 -5.16 -17.61 8.53
N GLU A 22 -6.24 -18.11 7.97
CA GLU A 22 -6.40 -18.31 6.54
C GLU A 22 -7.21 -17.15 5.95
N MET A 23 -6.76 -16.56 4.85
CA MET A 23 -7.59 -15.63 4.09
C MET A 23 -7.59 -16.07 2.64
N ILE A 24 -8.78 -16.37 2.12
CA ILE A 24 -8.96 -16.91 0.77
C ILE A 24 -9.31 -15.76 -0.17
N VAL A 25 -8.48 -15.55 -1.19
CA VAL A 25 -8.70 -14.53 -2.21
C VAL A 25 -9.10 -15.22 -3.51
N ASP A 26 -10.40 -15.37 -3.75
CA ASP A 26 -10.96 -16.00 -4.94
C ASP A 26 -11.99 -15.09 -5.63
N PHE A 27 -11.86 -14.94 -6.95
CA PHE A 27 -12.74 -14.12 -7.80
C PHE A 27 -13.41 -14.94 -8.90
N ARG A 28 -13.32 -16.27 -8.87
CA ARG A 28 -14.02 -17.16 -9.80
C ARG A 28 -15.53 -17.06 -9.59
N ARG A 29 -16.31 -17.19 -10.67
CA ARG A 29 -17.79 -17.21 -10.61
C ARG A 29 -18.33 -18.44 -9.88
N HIS A 30 -17.62 -19.56 -10.02
CA HIS A 30 -17.93 -20.83 -9.37
C HIS A 30 -16.68 -21.24 -8.56
N PRO A 31 -16.55 -20.75 -7.31
CA PRO A 31 -15.43 -21.13 -6.45
C PRO A 31 -15.55 -22.61 -6.08
N ALA A 32 -14.40 -23.27 -5.95
CA ALA A 32 -14.36 -24.63 -5.41
C ALA A 32 -14.79 -24.62 -3.93
N PRO A 33 -15.31 -25.75 -3.40
CA PRO A 33 -15.53 -25.89 -1.97
C PRO A 33 -14.25 -25.58 -1.18
N LEU A 34 -14.41 -24.84 -0.08
CA LEU A 34 -13.28 -24.50 0.78
C LEU A 34 -12.83 -25.77 1.53
N GLN A 35 -11.53 -26.05 1.52
CA GLN A 35 -10.94 -27.14 2.29
C GLN A 35 -10.44 -26.58 3.62
N LEU A 36 -10.70 -27.32 4.71
CA LEU A 36 -10.20 -26.95 6.03
C LEU A 36 -8.66 -27.04 6.06
N VAL A 37 -8.00 -25.94 6.40
CA VAL A 37 -6.56 -25.92 6.62
C VAL A 37 -6.27 -26.30 8.07
N ILE A 38 -5.52 -27.39 8.25
CA ILE A 38 -5.03 -27.85 9.56
C ILE A 38 -3.55 -27.51 9.67
N LEU A 39 -3.16 -26.89 10.78
CA LEU A 39 -1.78 -26.54 11.11
C LEU A 39 -1.44 -27.06 12.51
N CYS A 40 -0.39 -27.88 12.64
CA CYS A 40 0.03 -28.47 13.92
C CYS A 40 -1.15 -29.16 14.66
N ASN A 41 -1.95 -29.95 13.95
CA ASN A 41 -3.18 -30.59 14.45
C ASN A 41 -4.28 -29.64 14.97
N THR A 42 -4.20 -28.35 14.63
CA THR A 42 -5.23 -27.37 14.98
C THR A 42 -5.87 -26.76 13.71
N PRO A 43 -7.19 -26.60 13.66
CA PRO A 43 -7.85 -25.95 12.53
C PRO A 43 -7.49 -24.46 12.50
N VAL A 44 -7.05 -23.98 11.33
CA VAL A 44 -6.75 -22.57 11.12
C VAL A 44 -8.06 -21.80 10.91
N THR A 45 -8.20 -20.67 11.61
CA THR A 45 -9.40 -19.83 11.47
C THR A 45 -9.37 -19.06 10.15
N SER A 46 -10.42 -19.19 9.34
CA SER A 46 -10.58 -18.38 8.13
C SER A 46 -11.11 -16.97 8.45
N VAL A 47 -10.51 -15.95 7.84
CA VAL A 47 -10.84 -14.53 8.05
C VAL A 47 -11.12 -13.82 6.73
N LYS A 48 -12.01 -12.83 6.75
CA LYS A 48 -12.33 -11.97 5.59
C LYS A 48 -11.37 -10.80 5.43
N SER A 49 -10.67 -10.44 6.51
CA SER A 49 -9.72 -9.34 6.53
C SER A 49 -8.61 -9.61 7.52
N PHE A 50 -7.37 -9.22 7.18
CA PHE A 50 -6.21 -9.40 8.03
C PHE A 50 -5.31 -8.16 7.98
N ARG A 51 -4.68 -7.82 9.11
CA ARG A 51 -3.73 -6.70 9.18
C ARG A 51 -2.31 -7.23 9.02
N PHE A 52 -1.73 -6.99 7.86
CA PHE A 52 -0.36 -7.38 7.53
C PHE A 52 0.54 -6.15 7.49
N LEU A 53 1.60 -6.13 8.32
CA LEU A 53 2.59 -5.05 8.41
C LEU A 53 1.95 -3.64 8.47
N GLY A 54 0.87 -3.52 9.24
CA GLY A 54 0.15 -2.25 9.42
C GLY A 54 -0.92 -1.93 8.38
N THR A 55 -1.02 -2.71 7.30
CA THR A 55 -2.01 -2.54 6.22
C THR A 55 -3.13 -3.57 6.35
N THR A 56 -4.39 -3.14 6.32
CA THR A 56 -5.53 -4.09 6.32
C THR A 56 -5.83 -4.56 4.90
N ILE A 57 -5.73 -5.86 4.67
CA ILE A 57 -6.05 -6.51 3.41
C ILE A 57 -7.37 -7.27 3.59
N THR A 58 -8.32 -7.11 2.66
CA THR A 58 -9.57 -7.90 2.66
C THR A 58 -9.52 -8.96 1.56
N GLN A 59 -10.30 -10.03 1.72
CA GLN A 59 -10.44 -11.09 0.72
C GLN A 59 -10.91 -10.53 -0.65
N GLU A 60 -11.70 -9.46 -0.65
CA GLU A 60 -12.16 -8.80 -1.88
C GLU A 60 -11.12 -7.83 -2.45
N LEU A 61 -9.96 -7.67 -1.80
CA LEU A 61 -8.92 -6.67 -2.08
C LEU A 61 -9.48 -5.25 -2.18
N LYS A 62 -10.46 -4.93 -1.32
CA LYS A 62 -11.00 -3.59 -1.16
C LYS A 62 -10.24 -2.86 -0.06
N TRP A 63 -9.99 -1.57 -0.27
CA TRP A 63 -9.11 -0.78 0.61
C TRP A 63 -9.85 0.12 1.60
N GLU A 64 -11.18 0.07 1.62
CA GLU A 64 -12.00 0.93 2.48
C GLU A 64 -11.70 0.74 3.97
N GLN A 65 -11.54 -0.50 4.45
CA GLN A 65 -11.19 -0.77 5.85
C GLN A 65 -9.82 -0.18 6.21
N ASN A 66 -8.82 -0.41 5.36
CA ASN A 66 -7.48 0.17 5.51
C ASN A 66 -7.56 1.71 5.57
N ILE A 67 -8.19 2.32 4.57
CA ILE A 67 -8.31 3.78 4.43
C ILE A 67 -9.10 4.40 5.59
N SER A 68 -10.13 3.73 6.07
CA SER A 68 -10.88 4.17 7.26
C SER A 68 -9.99 4.16 8.50
N SER A 69 -9.13 3.15 8.66
CA SER A 69 -8.16 3.10 9.76
C SER A 69 -7.11 4.21 9.66
N LEU A 70 -6.59 4.49 8.46
CA LEU A 70 -5.65 5.59 8.19
C LEU A 70 -6.29 6.95 8.47
N THR A 71 -7.54 7.12 8.04
CA THR A 71 -8.32 8.35 8.23
C THR A 71 -8.50 8.65 9.72
N LYS A 72 -8.92 7.67 10.53
CA LYS A 72 -9.07 7.83 11.99
C LYS A 72 -7.74 8.23 12.65
N LYS A 73 -6.64 7.54 12.33
CA LYS A 73 -5.31 7.87 12.87
C LYS A 73 -4.86 9.27 12.47
N ALA A 74 -4.99 9.63 11.20
CA ALA A 74 -4.59 10.94 10.70
C ALA A 74 -5.43 12.08 11.29
N GLN A 75 -6.73 11.87 11.50
CA GLN A 75 -7.60 12.84 12.17
C GLN A 75 -7.20 13.09 13.63
N GLN A 76 -6.82 12.03 14.37
CA GLN A 76 -6.26 12.19 15.72
C GLN A 76 -4.98 13.03 15.69
N ARG A 77 -4.10 12.83 14.71
CA ARG A 77 -2.86 13.62 14.57
C ARG A 77 -3.11 15.06 14.11
N LEU A 78 -4.17 15.28 13.35
CA LEU A 78 -4.59 16.62 12.95
C LEU A 78 -5.04 17.47 14.15
N TYR A 79 -5.62 16.86 15.19
CA TYR A 79 -5.89 17.57 16.44
C TYR A 79 -4.61 18.15 17.05
N PHE A 80 -3.54 17.35 17.16
CA PHE A 80 -2.26 17.82 17.67
C PHE A 80 -1.65 18.94 16.80
N LEU A 81 -1.75 18.83 15.47
CA LEU A 81 -1.32 19.91 14.58
C LEU A 81 -2.05 21.24 14.89
N ARG A 82 -3.36 21.18 15.16
CA ARG A 82 -4.14 22.37 15.57
C ARG A 82 -3.68 22.91 16.92
N GLN A 83 -3.36 22.04 17.88
CA GLN A 83 -2.83 22.49 19.17
C GLN A 83 -1.48 23.18 19.00
N LEU A 84 -0.56 22.60 18.24
CA LEU A 84 0.74 23.23 17.94
C LEU A 84 0.56 24.60 17.27
N LYS A 85 -0.42 24.74 16.37
CA LYS A 85 -0.73 26.04 15.78
C LYS A 85 -1.21 27.07 16.81
N LYS A 86 -1.99 26.67 17.83
CA LYS A 86 -2.43 27.56 18.92
C LYS A 86 -1.27 28.06 19.77
N TYR A 87 -0.22 27.26 19.94
CA TYR A 87 1.02 27.68 20.61
C TYR A 87 1.93 28.53 19.72
N ASN A 88 1.43 29.04 18.59
CA ASN A 88 2.15 29.92 17.67
C ASN A 88 3.48 29.35 17.15
N LEU A 89 3.58 28.02 17.00
CA LEU A 89 4.77 27.41 16.44
C LEU A 89 5.04 27.93 15.02
N PRO A 90 6.32 28.10 14.63
CA PRO A 90 6.70 28.50 13.28
C PRO A 90 6.11 27.58 12.23
N LYS A 91 5.72 28.17 11.10
CA LYS A 91 5.14 27.45 9.96
C LYS A 91 5.99 26.25 9.52
N GLN A 92 7.32 26.41 9.48
CA GLN A 92 8.24 25.34 9.13
C GLN A 92 8.15 24.14 10.07
N MET A 93 8.03 24.38 11.38
CA MET A 93 7.88 23.30 12.36
C MET A 93 6.55 22.56 12.19
N LEU A 94 5.47 23.29 11.89
CA LEU A 94 4.17 22.69 11.61
C LEU A 94 4.19 21.83 10.34
N THR A 95 4.87 22.30 9.28
CA THR A 95 5.08 21.52 8.06
C THR A 95 5.89 20.25 8.35
N ASN A 96 6.98 20.36 9.10
CA ASN A 96 7.79 19.20 9.50
C ASN A 96 6.97 18.20 10.32
N PHE A 97 6.14 18.68 11.26
CA PHE A 97 5.22 17.83 12.01
C PHE A 97 4.22 17.12 11.10
N TYR A 98 3.62 17.84 10.14
CA TYR A 98 2.73 17.24 9.16
C TYR A 98 3.43 16.12 8.37
N THR A 99 4.60 16.40 7.79
CA THR A 99 5.34 15.42 6.98
C THR A 99 5.77 14.20 7.81
N ALA A 100 6.26 14.41 9.03
CA ALA A 100 6.73 13.32 9.88
C ALA A 100 5.59 12.46 10.45
N ILE A 101 4.46 13.06 10.81
CA ILE A 101 3.42 12.39 11.62
C ILE A 101 2.14 12.11 10.83
N ILE A 102 1.65 13.05 10.04
CA ILE A 102 0.37 12.90 9.32
C ILE A 102 0.61 12.29 7.94
N GLU A 103 1.53 12.84 7.16
CA GLU A 103 1.88 12.33 5.84
C GLU A 103 2.40 10.89 5.93
N SER A 104 3.20 10.55 6.93
CA SER A 104 3.70 9.18 7.14
C SER A 104 2.57 8.16 7.36
N ILE A 105 1.49 8.55 8.05
CA ILE A 105 0.28 7.73 8.18
C ILE A 105 -0.42 7.62 6.82
N LEU A 106 -0.66 8.74 6.14
CA LEU A 106 -1.37 8.78 4.86
C LEU A 106 -0.61 8.04 3.74
N THR A 107 0.71 7.98 3.82
CA THR A 107 1.57 7.35 2.81
C THR A 107 1.98 5.92 3.16
N SER A 108 1.54 5.40 4.31
CA SER A 108 1.79 4.02 4.71
C SER A 108 1.22 3.05 3.67
N SER A 109 2.11 2.27 3.05
CA SER A 109 1.80 1.33 1.95
C SER A 109 1.02 1.95 0.78
N ILE A 110 1.12 3.27 0.55
CA ILE A 110 0.31 3.99 -0.46
C ILE A 110 0.44 3.41 -1.87
N THR A 111 1.60 2.86 -2.20
CA THR A 111 1.88 2.22 -3.48
C THR A 111 1.06 0.95 -3.71
N VAL A 112 0.54 0.34 -2.64
CA VAL A 112 -0.25 -0.91 -2.70
C VAL A 112 -1.72 -0.61 -2.93
N TRP A 113 -2.28 0.37 -2.22
CA TRP A 113 -3.73 0.56 -2.16
C TRP A 113 -4.26 1.76 -2.94
N PHE A 114 -3.45 2.79 -3.23
CA PHE A 114 -3.97 4.04 -3.78
C PHE A 114 -4.57 3.88 -5.18
N ALA A 115 -3.88 3.18 -6.09
CA ALA A 115 -4.39 2.98 -7.45
C ALA A 115 -5.77 2.30 -7.44
N ALA A 116 -5.95 1.29 -6.57
CA ALA A 116 -7.18 0.54 -6.41
C ALA A 116 -8.25 1.21 -5.52
N ALA A 117 -7.92 2.30 -4.83
CA ALA A 117 -8.87 3.03 -3.99
C ALA A 117 -9.93 3.78 -4.82
N THR A 118 -11.14 3.87 -4.28
CA THR A 118 -12.25 4.58 -4.91
C THR A 118 -12.00 6.10 -4.95
N ALA A 119 -12.67 6.81 -5.86
CA ALA A 119 -12.62 8.27 -5.90
C ALA A 119 -13.10 8.89 -4.57
N ARG A 120 -14.12 8.30 -3.96
CA ARG A 120 -14.66 8.70 -2.65
C ARG A 120 -13.59 8.60 -1.56
N ASP A 121 -12.87 7.48 -1.50
CA ASP A 121 -11.80 7.26 -0.52
C ASP A 121 -10.63 8.23 -0.70
N LYS A 122 -10.21 8.43 -1.96
CA LYS A 122 -9.16 9.40 -2.31
C LYS A 122 -9.56 10.82 -1.88
N ALA A 123 -10.80 11.23 -2.15
CA ALA A 123 -11.32 12.52 -1.74
C ALA A 123 -11.37 12.66 -0.20
N ARG A 124 -11.77 11.60 0.51
CA ARG A 124 -11.81 11.58 1.99
C ARG A 124 -10.42 11.81 2.59
N LEU A 125 -9.39 11.13 2.09
CA LEU A 125 -8.00 11.33 2.52
C LEU A 125 -7.46 12.71 2.12
N GLN A 126 -7.79 13.21 0.91
CA GLN A 126 -7.37 14.54 0.47
C GLN A 126 -7.93 15.66 1.38
N ARG A 127 -9.12 15.50 1.96
CA ARG A 127 -9.67 16.47 2.92
C ARG A 127 -8.82 16.62 4.18
N ILE A 128 -8.11 15.56 4.60
CA ILE A 128 -7.19 15.64 5.75
C ILE A 128 -6.01 16.54 5.38
N ILE A 129 -5.43 16.36 4.18
CA ILE A 129 -4.35 17.21 3.67
C ILE A 129 -4.83 18.66 3.59
N ARG A 130 -6.00 18.92 2.97
CA ARG A 130 -6.58 20.27 2.89
C ARG A 130 -6.84 20.91 4.26
N SER A 131 -7.20 20.10 5.24
CA SER A 131 -7.37 20.59 6.61
C SER A 131 -6.04 20.96 7.25
N ALA A 132 -4.98 20.20 6.99
CA ALA A 132 -3.62 20.55 7.42
C ALA A 132 -3.11 21.82 6.71
N GLU A 133 -3.33 21.95 5.39
CA GLU A 133 -2.98 23.16 4.62
C GLU A 133 -3.61 24.41 5.25
N LYS A 134 -4.90 24.34 5.61
CA LYS A 134 -5.61 25.45 6.28
C LYS A 134 -5.03 25.79 7.66
N VAL A 135 -4.63 24.79 8.44
CA VAL A 135 -4.05 25.01 9.78
C VAL A 135 -2.64 25.62 9.69
N ILE A 136 -1.84 25.16 8.72
CA ILE A 136 -0.45 25.59 8.57
C ILE A 136 -0.34 26.92 7.80
N GLY A 137 -1.22 27.15 6.82
CA GLY A 137 -1.16 28.29 5.92
C GLY A 137 -0.16 28.12 4.76
N CYS A 138 0.10 26.89 4.30
CA CYS A 138 0.81 26.61 3.05
C CYS A 138 0.14 25.52 2.24
N SER A 139 0.48 25.49 0.95
CA SER A 139 0.22 24.33 0.11
C SER A 139 1.07 23.14 0.56
N LEU A 140 0.45 21.96 0.56
CA LEU A 140 1.08 20.68 0.83
C LEU A 140 0.93 19.79 -0.41
N PRO A 141 1.83 18.81 -0.64
CA PRO A 141 1.68 17.88 -1.76
C PRO A 141 0.33 17.18 -1.72
N SER A 142 -0.32 17.07 -2.89
CA SER A 142 -1.60 16.34 -2.94
C SER A 142 -1.37 14.85 -2.67
N LEU A 143 -2.44 14.15 -2.26
CA LEU A 143 -2.37 12.71 -2.04
C LEU A 143 -1.92 11.97 -3.31
N ARG A 144 -2.29 12.49 -4.49
CA ARG A 144 -1.87 11.95 -5.78
C ARG A 144 -0.36 12.16 -6.00
N ASP A 145 0.17 13.33 -5.70
CA ASP A 145 1.61 13.62 -5.87
C ASP A 145 2.45 12.76 -4.96
N LEU A 146 2.00 12.59 -3.70
CA LEU A 146 2.61 11.66 -2.75
C LEU A 146 2.61 10.23 -3.28
N TYR A 147 1.49 9.75 -3.80
CA TYR A 147 1.40 8.43 -4.42
C TYR A 147 2.35 8.29 -5.62
N VAL A 148 2.36 9.26 -6.55
CA VAL A 148 3.20 9.21 -7.76
C VAL A 148 4.67 9.19 -7.37
N SER A 149 5.11 10.11 -6.51
CA SER A 149 6.49 10.20 -6.04
C SER A 149 6.96 8.91 -5.35
N ARG A 150 6.16 8.36 -4.43
CA ARG A 150 6.50 7.12 -3.71
C ARG A 150 6.52 5.90 -4.64
N THR A 151 5.59 5.84 -5.60
CA THR A 151 5.52 4.74 -6.57
C THR A 151 6.69 4.76 -7.52
N GLN A 152 7.03 5.91 -8.09
CA GLN A 152 8.19 6.08 -8.97
C GLN A 152 9.49 5.74 -8.24
N ARG A 153 9.69 6.22 -7.01
CA ARG A 153 10.88 5.88 -6.20
C ARG A 153 10.98 4.38 -5.96
N ARG A 154 9.88 3.72 -5.56
CA ARG A 154 9.89 2.27 -5.32
C ARG A 154 10.14 1.48 -6.60
N ALA A 155 9.47 1.85 -7.69
CA ALA A 155 9.60 1.21 -8.98
C ALA A 155 11.03 1.34 -9.55
N SER A 156 11.62 2.54 -9.44
CA SER A 156 13.00 2.78 -9.89
C SER A 156 14.01 1.93 -9.13
N ARG A 157 13.83 1.75 -7.81
CA ARG A 157 14.68 0.85 -7.01
C ARG A 157 14.54 -0.62 -7.43
N ILE A 158 13.32 -1.08 -7.70
CA ILE A 158 13.08 -2.46 -8.16
C ILE A 158 13.68 -2.66 -9.56
N ALA A 159 13.50 -1.70 -10.45
CA ALA A 159 14.05 -1.75 -11.80
C ALA A 159 15.58 -1.70 -11.81
N ALA A 160 16.20 -1.01 -10.85
CA ALA A 160 17.65 -0.91 -10.73
C ALA A 160 18.32 -2.12 -10.06
N ASP A 161 17.56 -3.02 -9.42
CA ASP A 161 18.08 -4.17 -8.67
C ASP A 161 17.76 -5.49 -9.39
N PRO A 162 18.73 -6.11 -10.09
CA PRO A 162 18.52 -7.38 -10.78
C PRO A 162 18.18 -8.56 -9.85
N SER A 163 18.53 -8.49 -8.57
CA SER A 163 18.25 -9.54 -7.58
C SER A 163 16.81 -9.48 -7.06
N HIS A 164 16.12 -8.36 -7.25
CA HIS A 164 14.75 -8.20 -6.80
C HIS A 164 13.80 -9.07 -7.63
N THR A 165 12.94 -9.86 -6.97
CA THR A 165 12.00 -10.80 -7.62
C THR A 165 11.08 -10.14 -8.65
N GLY A 166 10.72 -8.88 -8.43
CA GLY A 166 9.93 -8.05 -9.35
C GLY A 166 10.71 -7.35 -10.47
N HIS A 167 12.03 -7.48 -10.56
CA HIS A 167 12.87 -6.79 -11.56
C HIS A 167 12.42 -7.08 -12.99
N ALA A 168 12.14 -8.36 -13.28
CA ALA A 168 11.70 -8.83 -14.59
C ALA A 168 10.35 -8.25 -15.05
N LEU A 169 9.60 -7.55 -14.18
CA LEU A 169 8.36 -6.86 -14.54
C LEU A 169 8.60 -5.44 -15.06
N PHE A 170 9.82 -4.90 -14.95
CA PHE A 170 10.21 -3.57 -15.43
C PHE A 170 11.15 -3.68 -16.64
N GLN A 171 10.73 -4.40 -17.68
CA GLN A 171 11.54 -4.59 -18.88
C GLN A 171 11.49 -3.36 -19.80
N PRO A 172 12.63 -2.78 -20.22
CA PRO A 172 12.65 -1.73 -21.23
C PRO A 172 12.26 -2.28 -22.62
N LEU A 173 11.71 -1.41 -23.46
CA LEU A 173 11.58 -1.63 -24.90
C LEU A 173 12.96 -1.46 -25.59
N PRO A 174 13.14 -1.94 -26.84
CA PRO A 174 14.43 -1.82 -27.54
C PRO A 174 14.98 -0.39 -27.61
N SER A 175 14.10 0.63 -27.62
CA SER A 175 14.52 2.04 -27.61
C SER A 175 15.07 2.53 -26.27
N GLY A 176 14.93 1.76 -25.18
CA GLY A 176 15.32 2.16 -23.81
C GLY A 176 14.47 3.27 -23.19
N LYS A 177 13.60 3.95 -23.97
CA LYS A 177 12.83 5.12 -23.55
C LYS A 177 11.57 4.80 -22.75
N ARG A 178 11.09 3.56 -22.83
CA ARG A 178 9.83 3.12 -22.22
C ARG A 178 9.95 1.70 -21.73
N LEU A 179 9.18 1.39 -20.71
CA LEU A 179 8.98 0.04 -20.21
C LEU A 179 7.86 -0.68 -20.97
N ARG A 180 7.99 -1.98 -21.11
CA ARG A 180 6.98 -2.87 -21.67
C ARG A 180 5.75 -2.87 -20.77
N SER A 181 4.61 -2.49 -21.33
CA SER A 181 3.34 -2.49 -20.61
C SER A 181 2.94 -3.90 -20.18
N ILE A 182 2.48 -4.03 -18.93
CA ILE A 182 1.96 -5.29 -18.40
C ILE A 182 0.51 -5.47 -18.87
N ARG A 183 0.22 -6.56 -19.58
CA ARG A 183 -1.14 -6.86 -20.06
C ARG A 183 -2.04 -7.24 -18.88
N THR A 184 -3.12 -6.51 -18.70
CA THR A 184 -4.09 -6.75 -17.61
C THR A 184 -5.49 -7.01 -18.16
N ARG A 185 -6.17 -8.05 -17.68
CA ARG A 185 -7.56 -8.38 -18.08
C ARG A 185 -8.63 -7.77 -17.17
N THR A 186 -8.26 -7.30 -15.99
CA THR A 186 -9.19 -6.77 -14.99
C THR A 186 -8.69 -5.44 -14.44
N SER A 187 -9.62 -4.58 -14.03
CA SER A 187 -9.28 -3.31 -13.33
C SER A 187 -8.51 -3.56 -12.04
N ARG A 188 -8.80 -4.67 -11.35
CA ARG A 188 -8.07 -5.11 -10.15
C ARG A 188 -6.58 -5.32 -10.42
N HIS A 189 -6.24 -6.06 -11.48
CA HIS A 189 -4.83 -6.27 -11.86
C HIS A 189 -4.23 -4.97 -12.39
N LYS A 190 -4.95 -4.21 -13.23
CA LYS A 190 -4.50 -2.90 -13.73
C LYS A 190 -4.12 -1.93 -12.62
N ASN A 191 -4.88 -1.95 -11.53
CA ASN A 191 -4.70 -1.08 -10.38
C ASN A 191 -3.80 -1.67 -9.28
N SER A 192 -3.14 -2.81 -9.53
CA SER A 192 -2.09 -3.30 -8.63
C SER A 192 -0.78 -2.54 -8.87
N PHE A 193 0.19 -2.73 -7.97
CA PHE A 193 1.43 -1.96 -7.98
C PHE A 193 2.18 -1.98 -9.32
N PHE A 194 2.48 -3.16 -9.88
CA PHE A 194 3.38 -3.23 -11.05
C PHE A 194 2.80 -2.59 -12.31
N PRO A 195 1.56 -2.89 -12.76
CA PRO A 195 1.01 -2.26 -13.95
C PRO A 195 0.82 -0.75 -13.76
N ALA A 196 0.41 -0.32 -12.57
CA ALA A 196 0.26 1.09 -12.25
C ALA A 196 1.63 1.82 -12.26
N ALA A 197 2.66 1.21 -11.69
CA ALA A 197 4.02 1.76 -11.66
C ALA A 197 4.62 1.87 -13.06
N VAL A 198 4.50 0.83 -13.89
CA VAL A 198 4.96 0.85 -15.29
C VAL A 198 4.26 1.97 -16.07
N SER A 199 2.94 2.11 -15.90
CA SER A 199 2.17 3.18 -16.53
C SER A 199 2.65 4.58 -16.10
N LEU A 200 2.92 4.78 -14.80
CA LEU A 200 3.44 6.04 -14.28
C LEU A 200 4.83 6.38 -14.82
N LEU A 201 5.75 5.41 -14.85
CA LEU A 201 7.10 5.61 -15.38
C LEU A 201 7.08 5.91 -16.88
N ASN A 202 6.20 5.27 -17.65
CA ASN A 202 6.02 5.54 -19.08
C ASN A 202 5.38 6.90 -19.39
N SER A 203 4.72 7.50 -18.40
CA SER A 203 4.07 8.81 -18.50
C SER A 203 5.00 9.95 -18.09
N SER A 204 6.13 9.66 -17.46
CA SER A 204 7.17 10.64 -17.14
C SER A 204 8.20 10.70 -18.26
N PRO A 205 8.59 11.88 -18.76
CA PRO A 205 9.70 12.00 -19.70
C PRO A 205 10.95 11.43 -19.03
N ILE A 206 11.54 10.38 -19.59
CA ILE A 206 12.90 9.99 -19.21
C ILE A 206 13.80 11.12 -19.74
N PRO A 207 14.52 11.86 -18.88
CA PRO A 207 15.49 12.83 -19.38
C PRO A 207 16.50 12.10 -20.28
N PRO A 208 16.85 12.65 -21.45
CA PRO A 208 17.90 12.06 -22.27
C PRO A 208 19.19 11.96 -21.46
N ARG A 209 19.90 10.84 -21.63
CA ARG A 209 21.25 10.63 -21.08
C ARG A 209 22.24 11.59 -21.71
#